data_AF-K1SQL4-F1
#
_entry.id   AF-K1SQL4-F1
#
_cell.length_a   1.000
_cell.length_b   1.000
_cell.length_c   1.000
_cell.angle_alpha   90.00
_cell.angle_beta   90.00
_cell.angle_gamma   90.00
#
_symmetry.space_group_name_H-M   'P 1'
#
loop_
_entity.id
_entity.type
_entity.pdbx_description
1 polymer ?
#
loop_
_entity_poly.entity_id
_entity_poly.type
_entity_poly.pdbx_seq_one_letter_code
_entity_poly.pdbx_strand_id
1 'polypeptide(L)' 'PDSHEGIKIIFPKTESFFILRQSVHDPVIPINFESAQNGGVKKAASSLYEFIKDFDGVDISPLKQIL' A
#
# COMPACT_ATOMS: atom_id res chain seq x y z
N PRO A 1 7.73 11.30 18.93
CA PRO A 1 6.91 10.13 19.31
C PRO A 1 6.80 9.18 18.12
N ASP A 2 7.38 7.99 18.21
CA ASP A 2 7.18 6.96 17.19
C ASP A 2 5.75 6.43 17.32
N SER A 3 4.92 6.69 16.32
CA SER A 3 3.53 6.26 16.34
C SER A 3 3.40 4.74 16.26
N HIS A 4 4.45 4.01 15.82
CA HIS A 4 4.39 2.57 15.55
C HIS A 4 3.20 2.18 14.65
N GLU A 5 2.59 3.15 13.96
CA GLU A 5 1.34 2.98 13.21
C GLU A 5 1.58 2.40 11.83
N GLY A 6 2.85 2.16 11.46
CA GLY A 6 3.26 1.68 10.16
C GLY A 6 3.98 2.73 9.32
N ILE A 7 4.18 2.43 8.04
CA ILE A 7 4.90 3.26 7.08
C ILE A 7 3.88 3.96 6.18
N LYS A 8 3.84 5.29 6.23
CA LYS A 8 3.01 6.12 5.33
C LYS A 8 3.84 6.61 4.15
N ILE A 9 3.40 6.29 2.94
CA ILE A 9 4.00 6.77 1.69
C ILE A 9 3.02 7.73 1.02
N ILE A 10 3.49 8.94 0.74
CA ILE A 10 2.71 10.02 0.12
C ILE A 10 3.23 10.24 -1.30
N PHE A 11 2.31 10.35 -2.26
CA PHE A 11 2.57 10.71 -3.65
C PHE A 11 1.97 12.10 -3.93
N PRO A 12 2.76 13.18 -3.80
CA PRO A 12 2.23 14.54 -3.88
C PRO A 12 1.61 14.86 -5.24
N LYS A 13 2.22 14.37 -6.33
CA LYS A 13 1.77 14.64 -7.71
C LYS A 13 0.40 14.07 -8.03
N THR A 14 -0.02 13.02 -7.32
CA THR A 14 -1.29 12.32 -7.56
C THR A 14 -2.27 12.48 -6.41
N GLU A 15 -1.96 13.35 -5.44
CA GLU A 15 -2.76 13.57 -4.23
C GLU A 15 -3.24 12.25 -3.62
N SER A 16 -2.31 11.32 -3.46
CA SER A 16 -2.60 9.97 -2.99
C SER A 16 -1.59 9.53 -1.94
N PHE A 17 -1.99 8.63 -1.07
CA PHE A 17 -1.09 7.99 -0.12
C PHE A 17 -1.51 6.54 0.14
N PHE A 18 -0.60 5.78 0.72
CA PHE A 18 -0.97 4.56 1.42
C PHE A 18 -0.26 4.45 2.77
N ILE A 19 -0.84 3.67 3.67
CA ILE A 19 -0.23 3.29 4.95
C ILE A 19 -0.11 1.78 4.98
N LEU A 20 1.11 1.29 5.17
CA LEU A 20 1.44 -0.12 5.37
C LEU A 20 1.65 -0.39 6.84
N ARG A 21 1.00 -1.43 7.37
CA ARG A 21 1.07 -1.78 8.80
C ARG A 21 1.53 -3.22 8.95
N GLN A 22 2.34 -3.49 9.96
CA GLN A 22 2.60 -4.86 10.39
C GLN A 22 1.48 -5.27 11.35
N SER A 23 0.75 -6.34 11.03
CA SER A 23 -0.16 -6.92 12.01
C SER A 23 0.64 -7.66 13.09
N VAL A 24 0.23 -7.51 14.35
CA VAL A 24 0.83 -8.18 15.51
C VAL A 24 0.15 -9.50 15.85
N HIS A 25 -1.06 -9.71 15.34
CA HIS A 25 -1.88 -10.89 15.62
C HIS A 25 -1.83 -11.91 14.48
N ASP A 26 -1.99 -11.42 13.26
CA ASP A 26 -2.08 -12.25 12.06
C ASP A 26 -0.84 -12.03 11.18
N PRO A 27 -0.37 -13.04 10.42
CA PRO A 27 0.76 -12.90 9.50
C PRO A 27 0.33 -12.18 8.21
N VAL A 28 -0.23 -10.99 8.36
CA VAL A 28 -0.75 -10.16 7.27
C VAL A 28 -0.19 -8.75 7.36
N ILE A 29 -0.16 -8.08 6.21
CA ILE A 29 0.31 -6.70 6.08
C ILE A 29 -0.89 -5.85 5.60
N PRO A 30 -1.65 -5.21 6.50
CA PRO A 30 -2.75 -4.34 6.09
C PRO A 30 -2.21 -3.11 5.36
N ILE A 31 -2.82 -2.80 4.21
CA ILE A 31 -2.51 -1.60 3.43
C ILE A 31 -3.79 -0.84 3.14
N ASN A 32 -3.81 0.43 3.52
CA ASN A 32 -4.91 1.34 3.24
C ASN A 32 -4.47 2.36 2.19
N PHE A 33 -5.22 2.49 1.10
CA PHE A 33 -4.98 3.47 0.04
C PHE A 33 -6.01 4.58 0.09
N GLU A 34 -5.59 5.81 -0.19
CA GLU A 34 -6.48 6.96 -0.32
C GLU A 34 -5.98 7.89 -1.43
N SER A 35 -6.91 8.52 -2.15
CA SER A 35 -6.60 9.58 -3.10
C SER A 35 -7.79 10.51 -3.31
N ALA A 36 -7.50 11.79 -3.50
CA ALA A 36 -8.47 12.80 -3.92
C ALA A 36 -8.77 12.78 -5.43
N GLN A 37 -7.99 12.04 -6.23
CA GLN A 37 -8.14 11.98 -7.67
C GLN A 37 -8.83 10.68 -8.12
N ASN A 38 -9.69 10.78 -9.13
CA ASN A 38 -10.31 9.59 -9.73
C ASN A 38 -9.23 8.63 -10.28
N GLY A 39 -9.30 7.36 -9.89
CA GLY A 39 -8.28 6.35 -10.23
C GLY A 39 -6.95 6.48 -9.49
N GLY A 40 -6.78 7.44 -8.57
CA GLY A 40 -5.54 7.64 -7.83
C GLY A 40 -5.17 6.47 -6.92
N VAL A 41 -6.16 5.80 -6.32
CA VAL A 41 -5.96 4.56 -5.56
C VAL A 41 -5.33 3.47 -6.44
N LYS A 42 -5.87 3.25 -7.64
CA LYS A 42 -5.33 2.26 -8.59
C LYS A 42 -3.90 2.60 -9.04
N LYS A 43 -3.58 3.89 -9.24
CA LYS A 43 -2.21 4.34 -9.54
C LYS A 43 -1.24 4.11 -8.38
N ALA A 44 -1.66 4.40 -7.14
CA ALA A 44 -0.86 4.13 -5.95
C ALA A 44 -0.64 2.62 -5.74
N ALA A 45 -1.69 1.81 -5.89
CA ALA A 45 -1.62 0.35 -5.83
C ALA A 45 -0.71 -0.23 -6.92
N SER A 46 -0.77 0.29 -8.15
CA SER A 46 0.13 -0.10 -9.25
C SER A 46 1.59 0.21 -8.94
N SER A 47 1.85 1.38 -8.35
CA SER A 47 3.22 1.77 -7.96
C SER A 47 3.78 0.86 -6.87
N LEU A 48 2.96 0.49 -5.88
CA LEU A 48 3.35 -0.48 -4.87
C LEU A 48 3.57 -1.86 -5.49
N TYR A 49 2.65 -2.32 -6.35
CA TYR A 49 2.74 -3.63 -7.00
C TYR A 49 4.05 -3.78 -7.78
N GLU A 50 4.38 -2.80 -8.62
CA GLU A 50 5.62 -2.81 -9.40
C GLU A 50 6.87 -2.86 -8.52
N PHE A 51 6.82 -2.29 -7.32
CA PHE A 51 7.91 -2.39 -6.36
C PHE A 51 7.97 -3.78 -5.70
N ILE A 52 6.84 -4.32 -5.24
CA ILE A 52 6.84 -5.55 -4.42
C ILE A 52 6.78 -6.86 -5.21
N LYS A 53 6.44 -6.83 -6.51
CA LYS A 53 6.16 -8.04 -7.30
C LYS A 53 7.32 -9.04 -7.41
N ASP A 54 8.55 -8.57 -7.24
CA ASP A 54 9.77 -9.37 -7.34
C ASP A 54 10.27 -9.85 -5.97
N PHE A 55 9.55 -9.55 -4.88
CA PHE A 55 9.87 -10.04 -3.54
C PHE A 55 9.19 -11.38 -3.28
N ASP A 56 9.98 -12.37 -2.85
CA ASP A 56 9.46 -13.66 -2.39
C ASP A 56 8.89 -13.57 -0.96
N GLY A 57 7.95 -14.47 -0.64
CA GLY A 57 7.45 -14.65 0.74
C GLY A 57 6.25 -13.78 1.14
N VAL A 58 5.68 -13.01 0.22
CA VAL A 58 4.45 -12.23 0.43
C VAL A 58 3.43 -12.58 -0.65
N ASP A 59 2.22 -12.97 -0.25
CA ASP A 59 1.13 -13.11 -1.22
C ASP A 59 0.60 -11.73 -1.62
N ILE A 60 0.85 -11.36 -2.88
CA ILE A 60 0.41 -10.11 -3.48
C ILE A 60 -0.85 -10.26 -4.34
N SER A 61 -1.47 -11.45 -4.36
CA SER A 61 -2.72 -11.68 -5.09
C SER A 61 -3.85 -10.70 -4.71
N PRO A 62 -4.00 -10.24 -3.45
CA PRO A 62 -5.03 -9.24 -3.12
C PRO A 62 -4.76 -7.89 -3.79
N LEU A 63 -3.48 -7.49 -3.94
CA LEU A 63 -3.14 -6.22 -4.57
C LEU A 63 -3.50 -6.23 -6.06
N LYS A 64 -3.36 -7.38 -6.75
CA LYS A 64 -3.75 -7.55 -8.15
C LYS A 64 -5.25 -7.34 -8.39
N GLN A 65 -6.11 -7.50 -7.38
CA GLN A 65 -7.56 -7.28 -7.51
C GLN A 65 -7.93 -5.79 -7.56
N ILE A 66 -7.02 -4.91 -7.14
CA ILE A 66 -7.18 -3.45 -7.13
C ILE A 66 -6.67 -2.84 -8.44
N LEU A 67 -5.75 -3.54 -9.12
CA LEU A 67 -5.20 -3.18 -10.42
C LEU A 67 -6.24 -3.36 -11.54
#